data_AF-A0A812TS23-F1
#
_entry.id   AF-A0A812TS23-F1
#
_cell.length_a   1.000
_cell.length_b   1.000
_cell.length_c   1.000
_cell.angle_alpha   90.00
_cell.angle_beta   90.00
_cell.angle_gamma   90.00
#
_symmetry.space_group_name_H-M   'P 1'
#
loop_
_entity.id
_entity.type
_entity.pdbx_description
1 polymer ?
#
loop_
_entity_poly.entity_id
_entity_poly.type
_entity_poly.pdbx_seq_one_letter_code
_entity_poly.pdbx_strand_id
1 'polypeptide(L)'
;MVHSCQDPYTVAPDRPEWNPAEDTDGLVAEEVSAEDTEAVAVKALGTDGERQARELEIELSTARWQSAKERLEVAKERNANQIQELRQWREERAAVPGGVPGSSFAGARSELRGALHSRMEKCAVLKILCFDEKRVDPEPLRAALSEADVAGARNYDPDLMDNGTRKLRVLDAAVAFQESIVTAEAKIDAAATASSAVQAMEEGNEGFAEAKDAASTAAEEAAAAANVLSDLLSEFKGSIKDAQACEIPVPVDLLNEERLEKAAALLEQHAAAAAAVSAETETA
;
A
#
# COMPACT_ATOMS: atom_id res chain seq x y z
N MET A 1 29.33 -21.76 13.73
CA MET A 1 28.75 -21.24 14.98
C MET A 1 27.69 -22.22 15.44
N VAL A 2 28.02 -23.05 16.44
CA VAL A 2 27.05 -23.98 17.03
C VAL A 2 26.30 -23.19 18.11
N HIS A 3 25.03 -22.88 17.86
CA HIS A 3 24.14 -22.38 18.89
C HIS A 3 23.75 -23.55 19.78
N SER A 4 24.40 -23.68 20.94
CA SER A 4 23.90 -24.55 21.99
C SER A 4 22.60 -23.95 22.51
N CYS A 5 21.47 -24.51 22.06
CA CYS A 5 20.18 -24.34 22.72
C CYS A 5 20.25 -25.01 24.10
N GLN A 6 20.83 -24.31 25.08
CA GLN A 6 20.63 -24.63 26.47
C GLN A 6 19.31 -23.98 26.89
N ASP A 7 18.38 -24.83 27.31
CA ASP A 7 17.13 -24.43 27.94
C ASP A 7 17.42 -23.55 29.18
N PRO A 8 16.95 -22.29 29.22
CA PRO A 8 17.25 -21.37 30.32
C PRO A 8 16.57 -21.75 31.66
N TYR A 9 15.77 -22.83 31.72
CA TYR A 9 15.01 -23.20 32.91
C TYR A 9 15.47 -24.48 33.62
N THR A 10 16.53 -25.14 33.15
CA THR A 10 17.11 -26.29 33.87
C THR A 10 18.38 -25.87 34.62
N VAL A 11 18.24 -25.11 35.71
CA VAL A 11 19.33 -24.93 36.68
C VAL A 11 19.11 -25.90 37.84
N ALA A 12 19.32 -27.18 37.57
CA ALA A 12 19.70 -28.07 38.65
C ALA A 12 21.18 -27.74 38.96
N PRO A 13 21.55 -27.34 40.20
CA PRO A 13 22.96 -27.17 40.52
C PRO A 13 23.65 -28.52 40.33
N ASP A 14 24.75 -28.53 39.57
CA ASP A 14 25.57 -29.72 39.38
C ASP A 14 25.93 -30.31 40.74
N ARG A 15 25.73 -31.61 40.88
CA ARG A 15 26.06 -32.35 42.11
C ARG A 15 27.56 -32.13 42.38
N PRO A 16 27.97 -31.63 43.57
CA PRO A 16 29.38 -31.47 43.86
C PRO A 16 30.05 -32.84 43.75
N GLU A 17 31.14 -32.89 42.96
CA GLU A 17 31.95 -34.09 42.78
C GLU A 17 32.48 -34.53 44.14
N TRP A 18 32.10 -35.74 44.57
CA TRP A 18 32.61 -36.32 45.80
C TRP A 18 34.00 -36.91 45.50
N ASN A 19 35.04 -36.29 46.05
CA ASN A 19 36.42 -36.73 45.90
C ASN A 19 36.89 -37.33 47.23
N PRO A 20 36.98 -38.66 47.38
CA PRO A 20 37.28 -39.32 48.66
C PRO A 20 38.76 -39.25 49.09
N ALA A 21 39.61 -38.52 48.35
CA ALA A 21 41.07 -38.58 48.50
C ALA A 21 41.69 -37.43 49.32
N GLU A 22 40.94 -36.42 49.74
CA GLU A 22 41.50 -35.21 50.39
C GLU A 22 41.22 -35.10 51.91
N ASP A 23 40.57 -36.09 52.52
CA ASP A 23 40.12 -36.01 53.93
C ASP A 23 40.89 -36.92 54.90
N THR A 24 42.10 -37.38 54.54
CA THR A 24 42.90 -38.31 55.37
C THR A 24 44.26 -37.79 55.86
N ASP A 25 44.59 -36.51 55.70
CA ASP A 25 45.87 -35.98 56.17
C ASP A 25 45.71 -35.07 57.38
N GLY A 26 45.75 -35.68 58.57
CA GLY A 26 45.68 -34.96 59.83
C GLY A 26 45.84 -35.82 61.08
N LEU A 27 46.69 -36.85 61.08
CA LEU A 27 47.07 -37.57 62.30
C LEU A 27 48.58 -37.50 62.51
N VAL A 28 49.00 -36.59 63.38
CA VAL A 28 50.36 -36.52 63.92
C VAL A 28 50.51 -37.63 64.95
N ALA A 29 51.39 -38.61 64.67
CA ALA A 29 51.72 -39.70 65.57
C ALA A 29 52.78 -39.24 66.59
N GLU A 30 52.42 -39.22 67.87
CA GLU A 30 53.33 -39.06 69.01
C GLU A 30 53.55 -40.44 69.64
N GLU A 31 54.80 -40.87 69.76
CA GLU A 31 55.20 -42.21 70.25
C GLU A 31 54.79 -42.42 71.72
N VAL A 32 53.95 -43.45 71.97
CA VAL A 32 53.64 -43.94 73.32
C VAL A 32 53.96 -45.42 73.40
N SER A 33 54.77 -45.74 74.43
CA SER A 33 55.26 -47.06 74.85
C SER A 33 54.22 -48.18 74.73
N ALA A 34 54.62 -49.25 74.05
CA ALA A 34 53.88 -50.48 73.85
C ALA A 34 53.97 -51.39 75.07
N GLU A 35 52.85 -51.57 75.75
CA GLU A 35 52.37 -52.84 76.35
C GLU A 35 51.05 -52.50 77.07
N ASP A 36 49.93 -53.01 76.56
CA ASP A 36 48.54 -52.85 77.01
C ASP A 36 47.74 -51.56 76.69
N THR A 37 48.27 -50.62 75.90
CA THR A 37 47.51 -49.44 75.41
C THR A 37 46.91 -49.60 74.01
N GLU A 38 47.49 -50.45 73.16
CA GLU A 38 47.08 -50.62 71.76
C GLU A 38 45.66 -51.20 71.61
N ALA A 39 45.26 -52.16 72.47
CA ALA A 39 43.93 -52.78 72.39
C ALA A 39 42.79 -51.87 72.88
N VAL A 40 43.09 -50.90 73.75
CA VAL A 40 42.13 -49.90 74.26
C VAL A 40 42.11 -48.67 73.36
N ALA A 41 43.25 -48.23 72.84
CA ALA A 41 43.35 -47.16 71.85
C ALA A 41 42.69 -47.53 70.52
N VAL A 42 42.83 -48.78 70.04
CA VAL A 42 42.16 -49.26 68.81
C VAL A 42 40.65 -49.39 68.99
N LYS A 43 40.16 -49.74 70.18
CA LYS A 43 38.70 -49.76 70.46
C LYS A 43 38.12 -48.37 70.70
N ALA A 44 38.85 -47.48 71.37
CA ALA A 44 38.43 -46.09 71.60
C ALA A 44 38.48 -45.24 70.32
N LEU A 45 39.52 -45.37 69.47
CA LEU A 45 39.51 -44.76 68.13
C LEU A 45 38.49 -45.43 67.20
N GLY A 46 38.30 -46.74 67.32
CA GLY A 46 37.39 -47.50 66.45
C GLY A 46 35.93 -47.14 66.69
N THR A 47 35.41 -47.24 67.92
CA THR A 47 33.97 -47.04 68.16
C THR A 47 33.57 -45.61 68.50
N ASP A 48 34.39 -44.87 69.25
CA ASP A 48 34.07 -43.48 69.59
C ASP A 48 34.47 -42.52 68.47
N GLY A 49 35.57 -42.81 67.75
CA GLY A 49 35.92 -42.11 66.52
C GLY A 49 34.88 -42.32 65.41
N GLU A 50 34.39 -43.54 65.21
CA GLU A 50 33.26 -43.78 64.30
C GLU A 50 31.98 -43.07 64.73
N ARG A 51 31.71 -42.99 66.04
CA ARG A 51 30.54 -42.26 66.55
C ARG A 51 30.67 -40.77 66.29
N GLN A 52 31.81 -40.17 66.58
CA GLN A 52 32.07 -38.74 66.32
C GLN A 52 32.03 -38.43 64.83
N ALA A 53 32.61 -39.28 63.98
CA ALA A 53 32.53 -39.14 62.53
C ALA A 53 31.08 -39.23 62.02
N ARG A 54 30.28 -40.16 62.57
CA ARG A 54 28.84 -40.26 62.26
C ARG A 54 28.05 -39.05 62.76
N GLU A 55 28.35 -38.54 63.95
CA GLU A 55 27.73 -37.33 64.49
C GLU A 55 28.02 -36.13 63.59
N LEU A 56 29.27 -35.93 63.19
CA LEU A 56 29.67 -34.88 62.24
C LEU A 56 29.03 -35.08 60.86
N GLU A 57 28.91 -36.31 60.37
CA GLU A 57 28.22 -36.59 59.10
C GLU A 57 26.71 -36.30 59.20
N ILE A 58 26.09 -36.62 60.32
CA ILE A 58 24.68 -36.27 60.60
C ILE A 58 24.52 -34.76 60.68
N GLU A 59 25.43 -34.04 61.34
CA GLU A 59 25.41 -32.57 61.41
C GLU A 59 25.60 -31.92 60.03
N LEU A 60 26.58 -32.39 59.24
CA LEU A 60 26.81 -31.89 57.89
C LEU A 60 25.64 -32.22 56.95
N SER A 61 25.07 -33.42 57.05
CA SER A 61 23.92 -33.82 56.22
C SER A 61 22.66 -33.05 56.61
N THR A 62 22.40 -32.83 57.90
CA THR A 62 21.28 -32.02 58.38
C THR A 62 21.43 -30.55 57.95
N ALA A 63 22.63 -29.97 58.04
CA ALA A 63 22.91 -28.63 57.54
C ALA A 63 22.70 -28.52 56.02
N ARG A 64 23.13 -29.53 55.24
CA ARG A 64 22.86 -29.59 53.78
C ARG A 64 21.37 -29.67 53.48
N TRP A 65 20.62 -30.49 54.21
CA TRP A 65 19.17 -30.60 54.07
C TRP A 65 18.44 -29.31 54.43
N GLN A 66 18.85 -28.62 55.49
CA GLN A 66 18.30 -27.33 55.89
C GLN A 66 18.56 -26.26 54.82
N SER A 67 19.81 -26.14 54.34
CA SER A 67 20.14 -25.21 53.26
C SER A 67 19.39 -25.51 51.96
N ALA A 68 19.22 -26.79 51.62
CA ALA A 68 18.43 -27.19 50.45
C ALA A 68 16.95 -26.83 50.61
N LYS A 69 16.38 -27.00 51.81
CA LYS A 69 14.99 -26.63 52.11
C LYS A 69 14.77 -25.13 52.01
N GLU A 70 15.69 -24.32 52.55
CA GLU A 70 15.63 -22.86 52.46
C GLU A 70 15.68 -22.39 51.00
N ARG A 71 16.61 -22.93 50.20
CA ARG A 71 16.68 -22.63 48.75
C ARG A 71 15.40 -22.99 48.02
N LEU A 72 14.78 -24.11 48.39
CA LEU A 72 13.54 -24.58 47.78
C LEU A 72 12.36 -23.66 48.13
N GLU A 73 12.25 -23.17 49.37
CA GLU A 73 11.22 -22.21 49.73
C GLU A 73 11.42 -20.87 49.02
N VAL A 74 12.65 -20.36 48.94
CA VAL A 74 12.97 -19.15 48.17
C VAL A 74 12.63 -19.33 46.67
N ALA A 75 12.92 -20.50 46.10
CA ALA A 75 12.59 -20.80 44.71
C ALA A 75 11.07 -20.90 44.49
N LYS A 76 10.31 -21.46 45.44
CA LYS A 76 8.84 -21.49 45.39
C LYS A 76 8.26 -20.09 45.40
N GLU A 77 8.72 -19.23 46.29
CA GLU A 77 8.26 -17.83 46.37
C GLU A 77 8.59 -17.08 45.09
N ARG A 78 9.80 -17.24 44.55
CA ARG A 78 10.20 -16.64 43.28
C ARG A 78 9.32 -17.12 42.12
N ASN A 79 9.06 -18.42 42.03
CA ASN A 79 8.20 -18.99 40.98
C ASN A 79 6.75 -18.50 41.12
N ALA A 80 6.24 -18.40 42.35
CA ALA A 80 4.90 -17.87 42.61
C ALA A 80 4.78 -16.41 42.13
N ASN A 81 5.76 -15.57 42.46
CA ASN A 81 5.82 -14.18 42.01
C ASN A 81 5.91 -14.07 40.49
N GLN A 82 6.76 -14.87 39.83
CA GLN A 82 6.87 -14.89 38.37
C GLN A 82 5.57 -15.33 37.68
N ILE A 83 4.87 -16.33 38.22
CA ILE A 83 3.57 -16.75 37.70
C ILE A 83 2.55 -15.61 37.85
N GLN A 84 2.58 -14.88 38.97
CA GLN A 84 1.70 -13.74 39.19
C GLN A 84 2.01 -12.59 38.21
N GLU A 85 3.28 -12.24 38.01
CA GLU A 85 3.72 -11.25 37.01
C GLU A 85 3.28 -11.65 35.59
N LEU A 86 3.42 -12.93 35.22
CA LEU A 86 2.96 -13.42 33.92
C LEU A 86 1.44 -13.35 33.76
N ARG A 87 0.67 -13.55 34.84
CA ARG A 87 -0.79 -13.38 34.81
C ARG A 87 -1.16 -11.92 34.64
N GLN A 88 -0.55 -11.01 35.41
CA GLN A 88 -0.76 -9.57 35.28
C GLN A 88 -0.39 -9.06 33.89
N TRP A 89 0.77 -9.46 33.36
CA TRP A 89 1.19 -9.12 32.00
C TRP A 89 0.21 -9.60 30.93
N ARG A 90 -0.40 -10.80 31.11
CA ARG A 90 -1.45 -11.31 30.22
C ARG A 90 -2.73 -10.50 30.35
N GLU A 91 -3.16 -10.15 31.56
CA GLU A 91 -4.38 -9.38 31.81
C GLU A 91 -4.25 -7.93 31.31
N GLU A 92 -3.13 -7.27 31.57
CA GLU A 92 -2.81 -5.93 31.07
C GLU A 92 -2.82 -5.90 29.54
N ARG A 93 -2.21 -6.90 28.90
CA ARG A 93 -2.25 -6.98 27.45
C ARG A 93 -3.63 -7.37 26.93
N ALA A 94 -4.46 -8.10 27.68
CA ALA A 94 -5.82 -8.47 27.27
C ALA A 94 -6.78 -7.28 27.32
N ALA A 95 -6.52 -6.37 28.26
CA ALA A 95 -7.29 -5.16 28.46
C ALA A 95 -6.93 -4.05 27.46
N VAL A 96 -5.78 -4.15 26.78
CA VAL A 96 -5.40 -3.20 25.71
C VAL A 96 -6.12 -3.58 24.41
N PRO A 97 -6.87 -2.65 23.78
CA PRO A 97 -7.42 -2.87 22.44
C PRO A 97 -6.29 -3.22 21.47
N GLY A 98 -6.17 -4.50 21.10
CA GLY A 98 -5.13 -5.01 20.20
C GLY A 98 -4.06 -5.90 20.82
N GLY A 99 -4.03 -6.09 22.15
CA GLY A 99 -3.21 -7.09 22.81
C GLY A 99 -4.03 -8.33 23.21
N VAL A 100 -3.42 -9.52 23.11
CA VAL A 100 -3.85 -10.86 23.57
C VAL A 100 -4.32 -11.87 22.51
N PRO A 101 -3.93 -13.15 22.71
CA PRO A 101 -3.90 -14.16 21.66
C PRO A 101 -5.31 -14.53 21.23
N GLY A 102 -5.53 -14.46 19.91
CA GLY A 102 -6.78 -14.88 19.25
C GLY A 102 -7.57 -13.77 18.57
N SER A 103 -7.32 -12.48 18.84
CA SER A 103 -8.32 -11.43 18.49
C SER A 103 -7.86 -10.18 17.71
N SER A 104 -6.64 -10.11 17.15
CA SER A 104 -6.33 -9.00 16.21
C SER A 104 -5.54 -9.44 14.99
N PHE A 105 -4.63 -10.41 15.12
CA PHE A 105 -3.78 -10.80 13.99
C PHE A 105 -4.53 -11.56 12.90
N ALA A 106 -5.43 -12.49 13.24
CA ALA A 106 -6.23 -13.21 12.25
C ALA A 106 -7.23 -12.27 11.55
N GLY A 107 -7.84 -11.35 12.30
CA GLY A 107 -8.71 -10.29 11.79
C GLY A 107 -7.97 -9.33 10.86
N ALA A 108 -6.90 -8.69 11.34
CA ALA A 108 -6.06 -7.80 10.55
C ALA A 108 -5.47 -8.50 9.32
N ARG A 109 -5.07 -9.77 9.43
CA ARG A 109 -4.61 -10.56 8.28
C ARG A 109 -5.73 -10.84 7.28
N SER A 110 -6.95 -11.11 7.75
CA SER A 110 -8.11 -11.28 6.89
C SER A 110 -8.49 -9.97 6.20
N GLU A 111 -8.47 -8.85 6.93
CA GLU A 111 -8.69 -7.50 6.40
C GLU A 111 -7.65 -7.13 5.34
N LEU A 112 -6.36 -7.37 5.62
CA LEU A 112 -5.28 -7.13 4.66
C LEU A 112 -5.43 -8.01 3.42
N ARG A 113 -5.81 -9.28 3.57
CA ARG A 113 -6.11 -10.16 2.43
C ARG A 113 -7.30 -9.64 1.62
N GLY A 114 -8.37 -9.21 2.30
CA GLY A 114 -9.55 -8.63 1.66
C GLY A 114 -9.22 -7.36 0.90
N ALA A 115 -8.45 -6.45 1.51
CA ALA A 115 -7.98 -5.23 0.87
C ALA A 115 -7.08 -5.50 -0.34
N LEU A 116 -6.16 -6.47 -0.22
CA LEU A 116 -5.31 -6.89 -1.34
C LEU A 116 -6.14 -7.50 -2.47
N HIS A 117 -7.10 -8.39 -2.15
CA HIS A 117 -7.96 -9.01 -3.14
C HIS A 117 -8.82 -7.97 -3.86
N SER A 118 -9.46 -7.08 -3.11
CA SER A 118 -10.24 -5.97 -3.66
C SER A 118 -9.39 -5.10 -4.58
N ARG A 119 -8.16 -4.76 -4.19
CA ARG A 119 -7.24 -4.01 -5.06
C ARG A 119 -6.91 -4.78 -6.34
N MET A 120 -6.62 -6.09 -6.24
CA MET A 120 -6.35 -6.91 -7.42
C MET A 120 -7.54 -6.99 -8.37
N GLU A 121 -8.76 -7.13 -7.84
CA GLU A 121 -10.00 -7.12 -8.62
C GLU A 121 -10.19 -5.79 -9.35
N LYS A 122 -10.05 -4.66 -8.63
CA LYS A 122 -10.18 -3.32 -9.24
C LYS A 122 -9.09 -3.06 -10.28
N CYS A 123 -7.84 -3.46 -10.02
CA CYS A 123 -6.78 -3.40 -11.03
C CYS A 123 -7.06 -4.29 -12.24
N ALA A 124 -7.65 -5.47 -12.06
CA ALA A 124 -8.01 -6.36 -13.17
C ALA A 124 -9.09 -5.74 -14.05
N VAL A 125 -10.13 -5.16 -13.44
CA VAL A 125 -11.18 -4.41 -14.16
C VAL A 125 -10.56 -3.22 -14.89
N LEU A 126 -9.69 -2.46 -14.23
CA LEU A 126 -9.02 -1.32 -14.84
C LEU A 126 -8.13 -1.74 -16.02
N LYS A 127 -7.39 -2.86 -15.92
CA LYS A 127 -6.61 -3.42 -17.03
C LYS A 127 -7.49 -3.76 -18.22
N ILE A 128 -8.61 -4.44 -17.99
CA ILE A 128 -9.55 -4.77 -19.06
C ILE A 128 -10.00 -3.48 -19.77
N LEU A 129 -10.40 -2.45 -19.02
CA LEU A 129 -10.89 -1.20 -19.61
C LEU A 129 -9.78 -0.36 -20.26
N CYS A 130 -8.58 -0.33 -19.67
CA CYS A 130 -7.44 0.40 -20.23
C CYS A 130 -6.98 -0.21 -21.55
N PHE A 131 -7.01 -1.54 -21.68
CA PHE A 131 -6.51 -2.22 -22.88
C PHE A 131 -7.61 -2.66 -23.86
N ASP A 132 -8.89 -2.37 -23.59
CA ASP A 132 -9.97 -2.59 -24.55
C ASP A 132 -9.96 -1.51 -25.64
N GLU A 133 -9.55 -1.89 -26.86
CA GLU A 133 -9.51 -1.03 -28.05
C GLU A 133 -10.91 -0.62 -28.54
N LYS A 134 -11.96 -1.36 -28.19
CA LYS A 134 -13.30 -1.13 -28.76
C LYS A 134 -14.14 -0.16 -27.94
N ARG A 135 -13.70 0.18 -26.73
CA ARG A 135 -14.45 1.05 -25.82
C ARG A 135 -14.12 2.51 -26.05
N VAL A 136 -15.13 3.24 -26.50
CA VAL A 136 -15.07 4.69 -26.74
C VAL A 136 -15.64 5.51 -25.56
N ASP A 137 -16.50 4.90 -24.73
CA ASP A 137 -17.16 5.60 -23.62
C ASP A 137 -16.18 5.86 -22.45
N PRO A 138 -15.99 7.13 -22.01
CA PRO A 138 -15.11 7.47 -20.89
C PRO A 138 -15.69 7.11 -19.51
N GLU A 139 -17.01 7.01 -19.34
CA GLU A 139 -17.62 6.86 -18.01
C GLU A 139 -17.19 5.58 -17.26
N PRO A 140 -17.19 4.38 -17.89
CA PRO A 140 -16.76 3.16 -17.21
C PRO A 140 -15.29 3.21 -16.78
N LEU A 141 -14.43 3.85 -17.58
CA LEU A 141 -13.01 4.00 -17.26
C LEU A 141 -12.81 4.98 -16.11
N ARG A 142 -13.55 6.09 -16.08
CA ARG A 142 -13.53 7.06 -14.98
C ARG A 142 -13.99 6.43 -13.66
N ALA A 143 -15.09 5.67 -13.70
CA ALA A 143 -15.57 4.93 -12.54
C ALA A 143 -14.51 3.93 -12.04
N ALA A 144 -13.95 3.11 -12.93
CA ALA A 144 -12.93 2.13 -12.57
C ALA A 144 -11.65 2.76 -12.01
N LEU A 145 -11.21 3.90 -12.55
CA LEU A 145 -10.07 4.65 -12.02
C LEU A 145 -10.33 5.16 -10.60
N SER A 146 -11.50 5.73 -10.34
CA SER A 146 -11.85 6.22 -9.00
C SER A 146 -11.94 5.08 -7.97
N GLU A 147 -12.55 3.95 -8.34
CA GLU A 147 -12.63 2.77 -7.48
C GLU A 147 -11.25 2.15 -7.22
N ALA A 148 -10.38 2.11 -8.24
CA ALA A 148 -9.02 1.62 -8.12
C ALA A 148 -8.17 2.53 -7.22
N ASP A 149 -8.32 3.86 -7.34
CA ASP A 149 -7.61 4.81 -6.49
C ASP A 149 -8.02 4.67 -5.01
N VAL A 150 -9.33 4.54 -4.73
CA VAL A 150 -9.86 4.29 -3.38
C VAL A 150 -9.32 2.96 -2.81
N ALA A 151 -9.17 1.93 -3.64
CA ALA A 151 -8.56 0.65 -3.23
C ALA A 151 -7.02 0.72 -3.06
N GLY A 152 -6.40 1.86 -3.37
CA GLY A 152 -4.96 2.08 -3.29
C GLY A 152 -4.18 1.39 -4.41
N ALA A 153 -4.78 1.23 -5.59
CA ALA A 153 -4.14 0.66 -6.78
C ALA A 153 -2.87 1.42 -7.17
N ARG A 154 -2.82 2.74 -6.95
CA ARG A 154 -1.65 3.57 -7.24
C ARG A 154 -0.37 3.14 -6.52
N ASN A 155 -0.50 2.59 -5.31
CA ASN A 155 0.64 2.07 -4.54
C ASN A 155 1.11 0.69 -5.03
N TYR A 156 0.29 0.01 -5.85
CA TYR A 156 0.55 -1.35 -6.31
C TYR A 156 1.00 -1.38 -7.77
N ASP A 157 0.32 -0.62 -8.63
CA ASP A 157 0.56 -0.53 -10.08
C ASP A 157 0.36 0.93 -10.52
N PRO A 158 1.35 1.81 -10.28
CA PRO A 158 1.25 3.24 -10.62
C PRO A 158 1.16 3.44 -12.13
N ASP A 159 1.87 2.63 -12.92
CA ASP A 159 1.89 2.72 -14.37
C ASP A 159 0.50 2.44 -14.97
N LEU A 160 -0.23 1.47 -14.42
CA LEU A 160 -1.62 1.22 -14.82
C LEU A 160 -2.53 2.41 -14.55
N MET A 161 -2.39 3.06 -13.39
CA MET A 161 -3.20 4.23 -13.03
C MET A 161 -2.89 5.42 -13.96
N ASP A 162 -1.62 5.66 -14.23
CA ASP A 162 -1.18 6.73 -15.12
C ASP A 162 -1.61 6.45 -16.57
N ASN A 163 -1.50 5.20 -17.05
CA ASN A 163 -1.98 4.80 -18.37
C ASN A 163 -3.50 4.92 -18.49
N GLY A 164 -4.26 4.50 -17.48
CA GLY A 164 -5.71 4.69 -17.46
C GLY A 164 -6.10 6.16 -17.48
N THR A 165 -5.39 7.02 -16.72
CA THR A 165 -5.61 8.47 -16.72
C THR A 165 -5.32 9.08 -18.09
N ARG A 166 -4.24 8.65 -18.76
CA ARG A 166 -3.90 9.10 -20.12
C ARG A 166 -4.96 8.66 -21.14
N LYS A 167 -5.41 7.41 -21.08
CA LYS A 167 -6.51 6.94 -21.94
C LYS A 167 -7.79 7.72 -21.70
N LEU A 168 -8.15 7.96 -20.45
CA LEU A 168 -9.32 8.78 -20.09
C LEU A 168 -9.22 10.18 -20.70
N ARG A 169 -8.03 10.80 -20.66
CA ARG A 169 -7.79 12.11 -21.29
C ARG A 169 -8.04 12.09 -22.80
N VAL A 170 -7.62 11.03 -23.49
CA VAL A 170 -7.89 10.86 -24.93
C VAL A 170 -9.38 10.73 -25.19
N LEU A 171 -10.09 9.90 -24.41
CA LEU A 171 -11.54 9.71 -24.57
C LEU A 171 -12.31 11.01 -24.31
N ASP A 172 -11.97 11.74 -23.25
CA ASP A 172 -12.60 13.02 -22.90
C ASP A 172 -12.32 14.09 -23.96
N ALA A 173 -11.08 14.16 -24.46
CA ALA A 173 -10.75 15.05 -25.58
C ALA A 173 -11.51 14.68 -26.86
N ALA A 174 -11.75 13.39 -27.10
CA ALA A 174 -12.51 12.94 -28.27
C ALA A 174 -14.00 13.33 -28.18
N VAL A 175 -14.61 13.17 -27.00
CA VAL A 175 -16.00 13.60 -26.76
C VAL A 175 -16.13 15.11 -26.94
N ALA A 176 -15.26 15.89 -26.31
CA ALA A 176 -15.26 17.35 -26.44
C ALA A 176 -15.06 17.81 -27.91
N PHE A 177 -14.13 17.17 -28.62
CA PHE A 177 -13.91 17.44 -30.04
C PHE A 177 -15.16 17.12 -30.87
N GLN A 178 -15.80 15.98 -30.64
CA GLN A 178 -17.01 15.59 -31.38
C GLN A 178 -18.19 16.54 -31.14
N GLU A 179 -18.39 16.99 -29.90
CA GLU A 179 -19.40 18.01 -29.57
C GLU A 179 -19.08 19.37 -30.23
N SER A 180 -17.80 19.72 -30.30
CA SER A 180 -17.37 20.96 -30.95
C SER A 180 -17.56 20.96 -32.47
N ILE A 181 -17.39 19.81 -33.14
CA ILE A 181 -17.69 19.67 -34.58
C ILE A 181 -19.16 20.00 -34.83
N VAL A 182 -20.07 19.38 -34.08
CA VAL A 182 -21.53 19.61 -34.25
C VAL A 182 -21.88 21.07 -33.99
N THR A 183 -21.27 21.68 -32.97
CA THR A 183 -21.50 23.09 -32.63
C THR A 183 -20.96 24.03 -33.71
N ALA A 184 -19.78 23.75 -34.26
CA ALA A 184 -19.18 24.53 -35.34
C ALA A 184 -20.00 24.43 -36.64
N GLU A 185 -20.46 23.22 -36.99
CA GLU A 185 -21.36 22.99 -38.14
C GLU A 185 -22.61 23.85 -38.05
N ALA A 186 -23.33 23.76 -36.93
CA ALA A 186 -24.56 24.52 -36.74
C ALA A 186 -24.35 26.04 -36.85
N LYS A 187 -23.23 26.55 -36.34
CA LYS A 187 -22.92 27.98 -36.38
C LYS A 187 -22.45 28.45 -37.76
N ILE A 188 -21.68 27.65 -38.48
CA ILE A 188 -21.26 27.94 -39.86
C ILE A 188 -22.48 27.95 -40.78
N ASP A 189 -23.39 26.99 -40.65
CA ASP A 189 -24.63 26.94 -41.43
C ASP A 189 -25.56 28.13 -41.12
N ALA A 190 -25.66 28.53 -39.85
CA ALA A 190 -26.41 29.72 -39.45
C ALA A 190 -25.81 31.00 -40.05
N ALA A 191 -24.48 31.16 -40.02
CA ALA A 191 -23.79 32.28 -40.64
C ALA A 191 -23.98 32.32 -42.16
N ALA A 192 -23.89 31.17 -42.83
CA ALA A 192 -24.13 31.05 -44.28
C ALA A 192 -25.57 31.43 -44.66
N THR A 193 -26.54 31.01 -43.86
CA THR A 193 -27.97 31.33 -44.05
C THR A 193 -28.22 32.83 -43.85
N ALA A 194 -27.66 33.43 -42.79
CA ALA A 194 -27.78 34.86 -42.52
C ALA A 194 -27.13 35.70 -43.63
N SER A 195 -25.96 35.30 -44.12
CA SER A 195 -25.27 35.95 -45.24
C SER A 195 -26.09 35.88 -46.53
N SER A 196 -26.66 34.71 -46.85
CA SER A 196 -27.54 34.54 -48.02
C SER A 196 -28.81 35.40 -47.93
N ALA A 197 -29.37 35.59 -46.73
CA ALA A 197 -30.52 36.47 -46.52
C ALA A 197 -30.17 37.95 -46.78
N VAL A 198 -28.97 38.39 -46.38
CA VAL A 198 -28.48 39.74 -46.69
C VAL A 198 -28.28 39.92 -48.20
N GLN A 199 -27.69 38.94 -48.90
CA GLN A 199 -27.51 39.00 -50.36
C GLN A 199 -28.82 39.03 -51.14
N ALA A 200 -29.87 38.41 -50.61
CA ALA A 200 -31.21 38.43 -51.21
C ALA A 200 -31.97 39.74 -50.94
N MET A 201 -31.56 40.54 -49.95
CA MET A 201 -32.14 41.83 -49.64
C MET A 201 -31.44 42.94 -50.45
N GLU A 202 -32.22 43.73 -51.17
CA GLU A 202 -31.70 44.93 -51.85
C GLU A 202 -31.33 46.01 -50.83
N GLU A 203 -30.18 46.66 -51.05
CA GLU A 203 -29.75 47.81 -50.27
C GLU A 203 -30.81 48.91 -50.32
N GLY A 204 -31.37 49.26 -49.15
CA GLY A 204 -32.43 50.26 -49.02
C GLY A 204 -33.81 49.71 -48.61
N ASN A 205 -33.98 48.38 -48.51
CA ASN A 205 -35.18 47.80 -47.91
C ASN A 205 -35.22 47.98 -46.38
N GLU A 206 -36.42 48.19 -45.83
CA GLU A 206 -36.65 48.15 -44.39
C GLU A 206 -36.21 46.78 -43.85
N GLY A 207 -35.32 46.79 -42.86
CA GLY A 207 -34.75 45.58 -42.26
C GLY A 207 -33.38 45.15 -42.81
N PHE A 208 -32.83 45.77 -43.86
CA PHE A 208 -31.50 45.43 -44.38
C PHE A 208 -30.40 45.64 -43.33
N ALA A 209 -30.45 46.74 -42.56
CA ALA A 209 -29.49 47.00 -41.50
C ALA A 209 -29.56 45.94 -40.38
N GLU A 210 -30.76 45.55 -39.95
CA GLU A 210 -30.96 44.51 -38.95
C GLU A 210 -30.48 43.13 -39.44
N ALA A 211 -30.74 42.80 -40.71
CA ALA A 211 -30.26 41.57 -41.33
C ALA A 211 -28.72 41.55 -41.45
N LYS A 212 -28.11 42.69 -41.78
CA LYS A 212 -26.65 42.86 -41.85
C LYS A 212 -25.99 42.71 -40.47
N ASP A 213 -26.57 43.33 -39.44
CA ASP A 213 -26.07 43.20 -38.06
C ASP A 213 -26.22 41.76 -37.54
N ALA A 214 -27.33 41.09 -37.86
CA ALA A 214 -27.54 39.67 -37.53
C ALA A 214 -26.54 38.76 -38.25
N ALA A 215 -26.26 39.01 -39.54
CA ALA A 215 -25.26 38.27 -40.30
C ALA A 215 -23.83 38.49 -39.76
N SER A 216 -23.49 39.71 -39.36
CA SER A 216 -22.22 40.02 -38.71
C SER A 216 -22.06 39.26 -37.39
N THR A 217 -23.10 39.27 -36.55
CA THR A 217 -23.09 38.55 -35.26
C THR A 217 -22.94 37.04 -35.47
N ALA A 218 -23.68 36.46 -36.43
CA ALA A 218 -23.58 35.05 -36.75
C ALA A 218 -22.18 34.66 -37.29
N ALA A 219 -21.55 35.53 -38.08
CA ALA A 219 -20.18 35.33 -38.55
C ALA A 219 -19.15 35.36 -37.41
N GLU A 220 -19.29 36.28 -36.45
CA GLU A 220 -18.43 36.31 -35.24
C GLU A 220 -18.59 35.04 -34.39
N GLU A 221 -19.83 34.57 -34.20
CA GLU A 221 -20.10 33.33 -33.46
C GLU A 221 -19.54 32.08 -34.16
N ALA A 222 -19.61 32.04 -35.49
CA ALA A 222 -19.01 30.98 -36.30
C ALA A 222 -17.47 31.02 -36.21
N ALA A 223 -16.86 32.20 -36.25
CA ALA A 223 -15.43 32.36 -36.06
C ALA A 223 -14.95 31.92 -34.68
N ALA A 224 -15.69 32.29 -33.63
CA ALA A 224 -15.42 31.82 -32.27
C ALA A 224 -15.50 30.29 -32.17
N ALA A 225 -16.50 29.67 -32.79
CA ALA A 225 -16.65 28.21 -32.79
C ALA A 225 -15.56 27.50 -33.61
N ALA A 226 -15.15 28.06 -34.74
CA ALA A 226 -14.04 27.54 -35.54
C ALA A 226 -12.71 27.60 -34.77
N ASN A 227 -12.44 28.68 -34.03
CA ASN A 227 -11.25 28.77 -33.19
C ASN A 227 -11.26 27.70 -32.08
N VAL A 228 -12.39 27.52 -31.39
CA VAL A 228 -12.55 26.46 -30.38
C VAL A 228 -12.34 25.06 -30.98
N LEU A 229 -12.89 24.79 -32.17
CA LEU A 229 -12.70 23.53 -32.87
C LEU A 229 -11.22 23.29 -33.21
N SER A 230 -10.51 24.34 -33.65
CA SER A 230 -9.07 24.27 -33.96
C SER A 230 -8.23 23.95 -32.73
N ASP A 231 -8.51 24.62 -31.61
CA ASP A 231 -7.82 24.39 -30.33
C ASP A 231 -8.05 22.96 -29.85
N LEU A 232 -9.31 22.50 -29.81
CA LEU A 232 -9.67 21.14 -29.40
C LEU A 232 -9.09 20.07 -30.32
N LEU A 233 -9.01 20.33 -31.63
CA LEU A 233 -8.36 19.43 -32.58
C LEU A 233 -6.86 19.30 -32.28
N SER A 234 -6.20 20.39 -31.91
CA SER A 234 -4.78 20.38 -31.53
C SER A 234 -4.56 19.61 -30.23
N GLU A 235 -5.41 19.81 -29.22
CA GLU A 235 -5.38 19.10 -27.96
C GLU A 235 -5.65 17.61 -28.15
N PHE A 236 -6.66 17.25 -28.95
CA PHE A 236 -6.99 15.87 -29.26
C PHE A 236 -5.83 15.16 -29.97
N LYS A 237 -5.23 15.77 -30.99
CA LYS A 237 -4.03 15.24 -31.66
C LYS A 237 -2.83 15.11 -30.70
N GLY A 238 -2.66 16.07 -29.79
CA GLY A 238 -1.64 15.99 -28.74
C GLY A 238 -1.87 14.79 -27.82
N SER A 239 -3.09 14.61 -27.33
CA SER A 239 -3.47 13.52 -26.45
C SER A 239 -3.27 12.14 -27.09
N ILE A 240 -3.57 11.99 -28.39
CA ILE A 240 -3.32 10.76 -29.15
C ILE A 240 -1.82 10.48 -29.22
N LYS A 241 -1.00 11.48 -29.55
CA LYS A 241 0.46 11.31 -29.61
C LYS A 241 1.04 10.90 -28.26
N ASP A 242 0.59 11.52 -27.18
CA ASP A 242 1.01 11.18 -25.82
C ASP A 242 0.63 9.74 -25.44
N ALA A 243 -0.58 9.30 -25.82
CA ALA A 243 -1.03 7.93 -25.60
C ALA A 243 -0.23 6.91 -26.43
N GLN A 244 0.03 7.20 -27.71
CA GLN A 244 0.84 6.37 -28.61
C GLN A 244 2.28 6.24 -28.13
N ALA A 245 2.88 7.32 -27.62
CA ALA A 245 4.24 7.30 -27.06
C ALA A 245 4.37 6.35 -25.85
N CYS A 246 3.25 5.99 -25.23
CA CYS A 246 3.20 5.12 -24.07
C CYS A 246 2.54 3.76 -24.40
N GLU A 247 2.42 3.42 -25.69
CA GLU A 247 1.83 2.17 -26.18
C GLU A 247 0.41 1.90 -25.69
N ILE A 248 -0.35 2.97 -25.39
CA ILE A 248 -1.74 2.85 -24.93
C ILE A 248 -2.64 2.64 -26.15
N PRO A 249 -3.47 1.58 -26.17
CA PRO A 249 -4.39 1.35 -27.28
C PRO A 249 -5.45 2.46 -27.33
N VAL A 250 -5.48 3.16 -28.46
CA VAL A 250 -6.49 4.17 -28.78
C VAL A 250 -7.56 3.52 -29.66
N PRO A 251 -8.85 3.68 -29.36
CA PRO A 251 -9.91 3.16 -30.20
C PRO A 251 -9.80 3.62 -31.65
N VAL A 252 -9.85 2.67 -32.58
CA VAL A 252 -9.73 2.94 -34.03
C VAL A 252 -10.83 3.88 -34.52
N ASP A 253 -12.03 3.79 -33.92
CA ASP A 253 -13.16 4.67 -34.25
C ASP A 253 -12.89 6.15 -33.94
N LEU A 254 -11.99 6.43 -32.99
CA LEU A 254 -11.54 7.79 -32.67
C LEU A 254 -10.49 8.31 -33.65
N LEU A 255 -9.82 7.40 -34.36
CA LEU A 255 -8.87 7.71 -35.43
C LEU A 255 -9.56 7.78 -36.80
N ASN A 256 -10.90 7.80 -36.86
CA ASN A 256 -11.61 7.86 -38.13
C ASN A 256 -11.21 9.14 -38.90
N GLU A 257 -10.48 8.94 -40.00
CA GLU A 257 -9.95 10.00 -40.86
C GLU A 257 -11.07 10.89 -41.38
N GLU A 258 -12.26 10.35 -41.65
CA GLU A 258 -13.42 11.11 -42.11
C GLU A 258 -13.82 12.24 -41.15
N ARG A 259 -13.66 12.03 -39.84
CA ARG A 259 -14.01 13.04 -38.83
C ARG A 259 -12.98 14.16 -38.79
N LEU A 260 -11.70 13.82 -38.93
CA LEU A 260 -10.61 14.78 -38.99
C LEU A 260 -10.68 15.59 -40.28
N GLU A 261 -11.01 14.94 -41.40
CA GLU A 261 -11.27 15.59 -42.69
C GLU A 261 -12.48 16.52 -42.62
N LYS A 262 -13.58 16.09 -41.97
CA LYS A 262 -14.75 16.95 -41.78
C LYS A 262 -14.41 18.20 -40.97
N ALA A 263 -13.68 18.07 -39.86
CA ALA A 263 -13.24 19.21 -39.08
C ALA A 263 -12.30 20.14 -39.88
N ALA A 264 -11.38 19.59 -40.67
CA ALA A 264 -10.51 20.37 -41.55
C ALA A 264 -11.30 21.12 -42.62
N ALA A 265 -12.29 20.47 -43.25
CA ALA A 265 -13.15 21.07 -44.26
C ALA A 265 -13.99 22.24 -43.69
N LEU A 266 -14.49 22.11 -42.46
CA LEU A 266 -15.23 23.20 -41.79
C LEU A 266 -14.33 24.40 -41.48
N LEU A 267 -13.10 24.15 -41.02
CA LEU A 267 -12.11 25.20 -40.78
C LEU A 267 -11.73 25.91 -42.09
N GLU A 268 -11.57 25.16 -43.19
CA GLU A 268 -11.28 25.71 -44.52
C GLU A 268 -12.47 26.52 -45.06
N GLN A 269 -13.70 26.01 -44.92
CA GLN A 269 -14.92 26.72 -45.31
C GLN A 269 -15.06 28.04 -44.54
N HIS A 270 -14.79 28.04 -43.23
CA HIS A 270 -14.79 29.25 -42.44
C HIS A 270 -13.68 30.23 -42.88
N ALA A 271 -12.45 29.74 -43.11
CA ALA A 271 -11.35 30.58 -43.58
C ALA A 271 -11.65 31.23 -44.94
N ALA A 272 -12.27 30.49 -45.87
CA ALA A 272 -12.70 31.00 -47.16
C ALA A 272 -13.81 32.07 -47.01
N ALA A 273 -14.80 31.83 -46.14
CA ALA A 273 -15.87 32.78 -45.85
C ALA A 273 -15.33 34.08 -45.22
N ALA A 274 -14.40 33.98 -44.26
CA ALA A 274 -13.76 35.13 -43.64
C ALA A 274 -12.92 35.96 -44.63
N ALA A 275 -12.23 35.29 -45.56
CA ALA A 275 -11.45 35.94 -46.61
C ALA A 275 -12.34 36.71 -47.60
N ALA A 276 -13.51 36.17 -47.95
CA ALA A 276 -14.49 36.84 -48.82
C ALA A 276 -15.03 38.13 -48.20
N VAL A 277 -15.38 38.10 -46.90
CA VAL A 277 -15.86 39.30 -46.16
C VAL A 277 -14.77 40.38 -46.04
N SER A 278 -13.51 39.96 -45.87
CA SER A 278 -12.37 40.90 -45.79
C SER A 278 -12.09 41.58 -47.14
N ALA A 279 -12.27 40.87 -48.26
CA ALA A 279 -12.08 41.44 -49.59
C ALA A 279 -13.17 42.45 -49.99
N GLU A 280 -14.41 42.25 -49.54
CA GLU A 280 -15.53 43.19 -49.77
C GLU A 280 -15.39 44.48 -48.95
N THR A 281 -14.68 44.46 -47.82
CA THR A 281 -14.45 45.65 -46.98
C THR A 281 -13.27 46.51 -47.44
N GLU A 282 -12.30 45.96 -48.18
CA GLU A 282 -11.20 46.74 -48.79
C GLU A 282 -11.57 47.40 -50.13
N THR A 283 -12.68 47.01 -50.74
CA THR A 283 -13.12 47.50 -52.07
C THR A 283 -14.27 48.50 -52.04
N ALA A 284 -14.81 48.83 -50.85
CA ALA A 284 -15.83 49.85 -50.61
C ALA A 284 -15.23 51.13 -49.99
#